data_AF-A0A935UXQ8-F1
#
_entry.id   AF-A0A935UXQ8-F1
#
_cell.length_a   1.000
_cell.length_b   1.000
_cell.length_c   1.000
_cell.angle_alpha   90.00
_cell.angle_beta   90.00
_cell.angle_gamma   90.00
#
_symmetry.space_group_name_H-M   'P 1'
#
loop_
_entity.id
_entity.type
_entity.pdbx_description
1 polymer ?
#
loop_
_entity_poly.entity_id
_entity_poly.type
_entity_poly.pdbx_seq_one_letter_code
_entity_poly.pdbx_strand_id
1 'polypeptide(L)'
;MTTLLLLLACQKDPDFATIRAEITPASAYGVDSAVGLIASAPLPPELDLTNTVWRLSTEVDAAEGITPYTVTFARDGRLICAHPNDSTPDNDTWSQVGAKVRIAFNDNYAEYDLRFDDWSKISGDAKNVTGLTWTASLVREPAAGTGSYDAALSGQRWSLKYTSPSGEPRDHQLVFHQGGGVWTSEMETAQGHSWTRTPDALSFSFNEGYATYTAKSAGADRFEGQAKNVVNETWSFTLDRTPVASGALKVGVAAPADVRAAVVGTTWLVDDYDANQPTDFTITLNADGGLTRSSFESGNPSGADSWEIVGNKLIFRINDGFSTHENVVVGEGVMLGYAVNRDGYEWPYLLLRQP
;
A
#
# COMPACT_ATOMS: atom_id res chain seq x y z
N MET A 1 2.06 -42.58 32.23
CA MET A 1 1.21 -41.39 32.45
C MET A 1 2.13 -40.21 32.61
N THR A 2 2.27 -39.39 31.56
CA THR A 2 3.13 -38.21 31.58
C THR A 2 2.23 -37.01 31.30
N THR A 3 1.95 -36.23 32.34
CA THR A 3 1.16 -35.00 32.22
C THR A 3 2.07 -33.90 31.71
N LEU A 4 1.88 -33.47 30.46
CA LEU A 4 2.54 -32.29 29.91
C LEU A 4 1.73 -31.06 30.35
N LEU A 5 2.24 -30.32 31.34
CA LEU A 5 1.64 -29.08 31.81
C LEU A 5 2.27 -27.91 31.04
N LEU A 6 1.55 -27.35 30.07
CA LEU A 6 1.98 -26.16 29.34
C LEU A 6 1.50 -24.92 30.11
N LEU A 7 2.39 -24.26 30.86
CA LEU A 7 2.12 -22.92 31.41
C LEU A 7 2.43 -21.87 30.32
N LEU A 8 1.41 -21.22 29.77
CA LEU A 8 1.58 -19.94 29.09
C LEU A 8 1.38 -18.81 30.11
N ALA A 9 2.43 -18.04 30.35
CA ALA A 9 2.34 -16.76 31.05
C ALA A 9 1.85 -15.70 30.04
N CYS A 10 0.55 -15.38 30.05
CA CYS A 10 0.05 -14.19 29.34
C CYS A 10 0.36 -12.95 30.19
N GLN A 11 1.31 -12.14 29.71
CA GLN A 11 1.44 -10.76 30.16
C GLN A 11 0.25 -9.97 29.60
N LYS A 12 -0.27 -9.05 30.43
CA LYS A 12 -1.56 -8.37 30.30
C LYS A 12 -1.56 -7.38 29.13
N ASP A 13 -1.72 -7.87 27.91
CA ASP A 13 -1.92 -7.08 26.70
C ASP A 13 -3.23 -7.55 26.00
N PRO A 14 -4.26 -6.69 25.87
CA PRO A 14 -5.59 -7.10 25.39
C PRO A 14 -5.68 -7.45 23.89
N ASP A 15 -4.58 -7.33 23.12
CA ASP A 15 -4.59 -7.49 21.66
C ASP A 15 -4.09 -8.86 21.15
N PHE A 16 -3.87 -9.85 22.02
CA PHE A 16 -3.50 -11.20 21.56
C PHE A 16 -4.69 -11.99 21.00
N ALA A 17 -4.50 -12.54 19.80
CA ALA A 17 -5.44 -13.44 19.14
C ALA A 17 -5.75 -14.68 20.00
N THR A 18 -7.02 -15.09 20.01
CA THR A 18 -7.48 -16.34 20.65
C THR A 18 -6.86 -17.54 19.96
N ILE A 19 -5.92 -18.23 20.61
CA ILE A 19 -5.41 -19.52 20.14
C ILE A 19 -6.45 -20.59 20.53
N ARG A 20 -7.21 -21.12 19.57
CA ARG A 20 -8.01 -22.34 19.76
C ARG A 20 -7.16 -23.55 19.40
N ALA A 21 -6.90 -24.41 20.39
CA ALA A 21 -6.36 -25.74 20.13
C ALA A 21 -7.53 -26.72 19.99
N GLU A 22 -7.74 -27.26 18.80
CA GLU A 22 -8.62 -28.43 18.63
C GLU A 22 -7.79 -29.69 18.85
N ILE A 23 -8.14 -30.47 19.88
CA ILE A 23 -7.54 -31.77 20.13
C ILE A 23 -8.43 -32.82 19.48
N THR A 24 -8.00 -33.34 18.33
CA THR A 24 -8.64 -34.51 17.73
C THR A 24 -8.20 -35.77 18.49
N PRO A 25 -9.10 -36.55 19.10
CA PRO A 25 -8.71 -37.78 19.77
C PRO A 25 -8.13 -38.77 18.76
N ALA A 26 -6.94 -39.29 19.07
CA ALA A 26 -6.27 -40.30 18.25
C ALA A 26 -7.18 -41.52 18.07
N SER A 27 -7.47 -41.89 16.82
CA SER A 27 -8.05 -43.20 16.52
C SER A 27 -7.00 -44.29 16.79
N ALA A 28 -7.47 -45.49 17.14
CA ALA A 28 -6.67 -46.59 17.72
C ALA A 28 -5.60 -47.23 16.81
N TYR A 29 -5.14 -46.56 15.76
CA TYR A 29 -4.07 -47.01 14.89
C TYR A 29 -2.93 -46.00 14.91
N GLY A 30 -1.79 -46.42 15.47
CA GLY A 30 -0.63 -45.59 15.79
C GLY A 30 -0.03 -44.85 14.61
N VAL A 31 -0.47 -43.60 14.44
CA VAL A 31 0.24 -42.56 13.69
C VAL A 31 0.40 -41.36 14.61
N ASP A 32 1.63 -40.84 14.67
CA ASP A 32 2.02 -39.68 15.48
C ASP A 32 1.02 -38.54 15.31
N SER A 33 0.39 -38.14 16.42
CA SER A 33 -0.54 -37.01 16.45
C SER A 33 0.25 -35.71 16.34
N ALA A 34 0.38 -35.19 15.13
CA ALA A 34 0.86 -33.82 14.92
C ALA A 34 -0.23 -32.84 15.41
N VAL A 35 0.08 -32.09 16.45
CA VAL A 35 -0.73 -30.93 16.85
C VAL A 35 -0.53 -29.86 15.79
N GLY A 36 -1.47 -29.76 14.85
CA GLY A 36 -1.51 -28.67 13.87
C GLY A 36 -1.92 -27.37 14.57
N LEU A 37 -0.96 -26.54 14.96
CA LEU A 37 -1.22 -25.16 15.32
C LEU A 37 -1.54 -24.39 14.03
N ILE A 38 -2.83 -24.23 13.72
CA ILE A 38 -3.26 -23.29 12.68
C ILE A 38 -3.17 -21.90 13.33
N ALA A 39 -2.03 -21.23 13.17
CA ALA A 39 -1.96 -19.81 13.47
C ALA A 39 -2.85 -19.09 12.45
N SER A 40 -3.88 -18.38 12.90
CA SER A 40 -4.55 -17.40 12.05
C SER A 40 -3.47 -16.44 11.54
N ALA A 41 -3.47 -16.18 10.22
CA ALA A 41 -2.56 -15.21 9.64
C ALA A 41 -2.66 -13.89 10.44
N PRO A 42 -1.53 -13.22 10.74
CA PRO A 42 -1.57 -11.94 11.42
C PRO A 42 -2.51 -11.02 10.65
N LEU A 43 -3.43 -10.39 11.36
CA LEU A 43 -4.30 -9.39 10.76
C LEU A 43 -3.43 -8.33 10.09
N PRO A 44 -3.85 -7.81 8.92
CA PRO A 44 -3.08 -6.80 8.23
C PRO A 44 -2.81 -5.59 9.13
N PRO A 45 -1.65 -4.93 8.97
CA PRO A 45 -1.44 -3.62 9.58
C PRO A 45 -2.57 -2.67 9.16
N GLU A 46 -2.89 -1.72 10.04
CA GLU A 46 -4.01 -0.77 9.94
C GLU A 46 -4.22 -0.29 8.50
N LEU A 47 -5.25 -0.82 7.82
CA LEU A 47 -5.67 -0.29 6.52
C LEU A 47 -6.24 1.10 6.77
N ASP A 48 -5.68 2.12 6.12
CA ASP A 48 -6.28 3.46 6.15
C ASP A 48 -7.62 3.42 5.41
N LEU A 49 -8.71 3.55 6.17
CA LEU A 49 -10.06 3.62 5.63
C LEU A 49 -10.38 4.99 5.03
N THR A 50 -9.56 6.00 5.24
CA THR A 50 -9.83 7.37 4.78
C THR A 50 -10.03 7.42 3.26
N ASN A 51 -11.11 8.06 2.83
CA ASN A 51 -11.60 8.19 1.46
C ASN A 51 -11.90 6.85 0.75
N THR A 52 -12.20 5.79 1.52
CA THR A 52 -12.65 4.52 0.95
C THR A 52 -14.16 4.40 0.93
N VAL A 53 -14.69 3.71 -0.09
CA VAL A 53 -16.12 3.51 -0.33
C VAL A 53 -16.47 2.05 -0.07
N TRP A 54 -17.55 1.81 0.66
CA TRP A 54 -17.97 0.48 1.08
C TRP A 54 -19.48 0.33 0.97
N ARG A 55 -19.95 -0.87 0.66
CA ARG A 55 -21.36 -1.23 0.72
C ARG A 55 -21.67 -1.86 2.06
N LEU A 56 -22.49 -1.18 2.85
CA LEU A 56 -23.03 -1.68 4.10
C LEU A 56 -24.26 -2.54 3.82
N SER A 57 -24.33 -3.70 4.48
CA SER A 57 -25.46 -4.62 4.47
C SER A 57 -25.70 -5.12 5.88
N THR A 58 -26.96 -5.26 6.28
CA THR A 58 -27.38 -5.79 7.59
C THR A 58 -28.19 -7.08 7.41
N GLU A 59 -28.25 -7.93 8.43
CA GLU A 59 -29.18 -9.08 8.38
C GLU A 59 -30.66 -8.65 8.39
N VAL A 60 -30.96 -7.49 9.00
CA VAL A 60 -32.32 -6.92 9.03
C VAL A 60 -32.78 -6.54 7.62
N ASP A 61 -31.85 -6.13 6.77
CA ASP A 61 -32.11 -5.74 5.38
C ASP A 61 -32.83 -6.84 4.59
N ALA A 62 -32.46 -8.11 4.80
CA ALA A 62 -33.06 -9.24 4.10
C ALA A 62 -34.49 -9.55 4.57
N ALA A 63 -34.82 -9.22 5.81
CA ALA A 63 -36.13 -9.50 6.42
C ALA A 63 -37.12 -8.34 6.23
N GLU A 64 -36.63 -7.09 6.22
CA GLU A 64 -37.44 -5.87 6.09
C GLU A 64 -37.43 -5.28 4.67
N GLY A 65 -36.64 -5.86 3.75
CA GLY A 65 -36.54 -5.39 2.37
C GLY A 65 -35.75 -4.08 2.23
N ILE A 66 -34.87 -3.78 3.18
CA ILE A 66 -33.99 -2.61 3.11
C ILE A 66 -32.87 -2.93 2.12
N THR A 67 -32.59 -2.02 1.20
CA THR A 67 -31.53 -2.22 0.20
C THR A 67 -30.18 -1.86 0.82
N PRO A 68 -29.11 -2.66 0.61
CA PRO A 68 -27.75 -2.25 0.92
C PRO A 68 -27.42 -0.88 0.38
N TYR A 69 -26.63 -0.10 1.11
CA TYR A 69 -26.29 1.26 0.74
C TYR A 69 -24.79 1.53 0.91
N THR A 70 -24.34 2.58 0.25
CA THR A 70 -22.93 2.96 0.24
C THR A 70 -22.60 3.88 1.41
N VAL A 71 -21.45 3.65 2.02
CA VAL A 71 -20.81 4.53 3.00
C VAL A 71 -19.42 4.91 2.52
N THR A 72 -19.03 6.15 2.79
CA THR A 72 -17.67 6.64 2.55
C THR A 72 -17.05 7.06 3.86
N PHE A 73 -15.90 6.47 4.20
CA PHE A 73 -15.10 6.86 5.36
C PHE A 73 -14.31 8.12 5.01
N ALA A 74 -14.84 9.31 5.33
CA ALA A 74 -14.17 10.57 5.03
C ALA A 74 -13.09 10.91 6.07
N ARG A 75 -12.33 11.98 5.81
CA ARG A 75 -11.33 12.49 6.77
C ARG A 75 -11.97 12.93 8.10
N ASP A 76 -11.11 13.06 9.11
CA ASP A 76 -11.45 13.61 10.43
C ASP A 76 -12.57 12.83 11.16
N GLY A 77 -12.65 11.52 10.90
CA GLY A 77 -13.64 10.64 11.52
C GLY A 77 -15.07 10.87 11.04
N ARG A 78 -15.29 11.56 9.92
CA ARG A 78 -16.61 11.77 9.34
C ARG A 78 -17.01 10.61 8.43
N LEU A 79 -18.24 10.15 8.51
CA LEU A 79 -18.80 9.19 7.57
C LEU A 79 -19.79 9.90 6.63
N ILE A 80 -19.87 9.46 5.37
CA ILE A 80 -20.87 9.93 4.41
C ILE A 80 -21.74 8.74 4.03
N CYS A 81 -23.04 8.82 4.31
CA CYS A 81 -24.01 7.77 4.04
C CYS A 81 -24.86 8.11 2.81
N ALA A 82 -25.06 7.14 1.91
CA ALA A 82 -25.98 7.28 0.77
C ALA A 82 -27.36 6.65 1.05
N HIS A 83 -27.71 6.40 2.30
CA HIS A 83 -28.99 5.78 2.64
C HIS A 83 -30.15 6.74 2.30
N PRO A 84 -31.19 6.30 1.59
CA PRO A 84 -32.26 7.19 1.10
C PRO A 84 -33.08 7.86 2.21
N ASN A 85 -33.06 7.30 3.43
CA ASN A 85 -33.76 7.87 4.58
C ASN A 85 -32.82 8.57 5.57
N ASP A 86 -31.54 8.75 5.22
CA ASP A 86 -30.65 9.56 6.03
C ASP A 86 -31.07 11.04 5.94
N SER A 87 -31.54 11.57 7.08
CA SER A 87 -31.96 12.97 7.21
C SER A 87 -30.94 13.83 7.95
N THR A 88 -29.82 13.25 8.39
CA THR A 88 -28.77 13.91 9.15
C THR A 88 -27.35 13.52 8.67
N PRO A 89 -27.03 13.66 7.37
CA PRO A 89 -25.75 13.18 6.79
C PRO A 89 -24.48 13.88 7.30
N ASP A 90 -24.63 14.91 8.13
CA ASP A 90 -23.52 15.70 8.68
C ASP A 90 -23.03 15.23 10.05
N ASN A 91 -23.73 14.30 10.71
CA ASN A 91 -23.41 13.86 12.08
C ASN A 91 -22.97 12.39 12.19
N ASP A 92 -22.79 11.70 11.06
CA ASP A 92 -22.26 10.34 11.05
C ASP A 92 -20.74 10.34 11.25
N THR A 93 -20.27 9.42 12.09
CA THR A 93 -18.86 9.35 12.48
C THR A 93 -18.28 7.95 12.36
N TRP A 94 -16.97 7.86 12.23
CA TRP A 94 -16.22 6.63 12.31
C TRP A 94 -14.90 6.80 13.07
N SER A 95 -14.39 5.69 13.59
CA SER A 95 -13.05 5.61 14.16
C SER A 95 -12.48 4.21 13.94
N GLN A 96 -11.16 4.11 13.95
CA GLN A 96 -10.45 2.85 13.82
C GLN A 96 -9.35 2.78 14.87
N VAL A 97 -9.18 1.59 15.46
CA VAL A 97 -8.06 1.26 16.33
C VAL A 97 -7.59 -0.13 15.94
N GLY A 98 -6.50 -0.18 15.16
CA GLY A 98 -5.97 -1.43 14.61
C GLY A 98 -6.99 -2.07 13.65
N ALA A 99 -7.41 -3.30 13.94
CA ALA A 99 -8.38 -4.02 13.11
C ALA A 99 -9.85 -3.74 13.48
N LYS A 100 -10.11 -2.96 14.53
CA LYS A 100 -11.47 -2.63 14.98
C LYS A 100 -11.91 -1.32 14.34
N VAL A 101 -13.13 -1.31 13.82
CA VAL A 101 -13.74 -0.16 13.16
C VAL A 101 -15.06 0.11 13.87
N ARG A 102 -15.27 1.35 14.33
CA ARG A 102 -16.54 1.79 14.90
C ARG A 102 -17.18 2.80 13.98
N ILE A 103 -18.46 2.62 13.70
CA ILE A 103 -19.28 3.56 12.92
C ILE A 103 -20.49 3.95 13.76
N ALA A 104 -20.87 5.22 13.73
CA ALA A 104 -22.07 5.72 14.37
C ALA A 104 -22.87 6.58 13.39
N PHE A 105 -24.17 6.30 13.30
CA PHE A 105 -25.11 7.05 12.46
C PHE A 105 -26.07 7.89 13.30
N ASN A 106 -26.48 9.04 12.77
CA ASN A 106 -27.53 9.91 13.32
C ASN A 106 -27.28 10.24 14.82
N ASP A 107 -26.14 10.87 15.13
CA ASP A 107 -25.75 11.22 16.51
C ASP A 107 -25.69 10.03 17.48
N ASN A 108 -25.16 8.89 17.03
CA ASN A 108 -25.09 7.63 17.77
C ASN A 108 -26.45 6.97 18.02
N TYR A 109 -27.47 7.27 17.21
CA TYR A 109 -28.73 6.51 17.25
C TYR A 109 -28.50 5.03 16.94
N ALA A 110 -27.62 4.75 15.97
CA ALA A 110 -27.15 3.41 15.63
C ALA A 110 -25.62 3.37 15.67
N GLU A 111 -25.08 2.36 16.34
CA GLU A 111 -23.64 2.13 16.47
C GLU A 111 -23.28 0.75 15.92
N TYR A 112 -22.14 0.67 15.25
CA TYR A 112 -21.60 -0.54 14.64
C TYR A 112 -20.20 -0.77 15.21
N ASP A 113 -19.99 -1.91 15.84
CA ASP A 113 -18.71 -2.36 16.38
C ASP A 113 -18.18 -3.49 15.48
N LEU A 114 -17.30 -3.14 14.54
CA LEU A 114 -16.90 -3.99 13.42
C LEU A 114 -15.40 -4.35 13.49
N ARG A 115 -15.02 -5.36 12.72
CA ARG A 115 -13.64 -5.84 12.59
C ARG A 115 -13.32 -6.26 11.15
N PHE A 116 -12.09 -6.05 10.72
CA PHE A 116 -11.60 -6.60 9.45
C PHE A 116 -11.60 -8.14 9.47
N ASP A 117 -12.31 -8.73 8.52
CA ASP A 117 -12.20 -10.14 8.16
C ASP A 117 -11.03 -10.32 7.17
N ASP A 118 -10.96 -9.43 6.18
CA ASP A 118 -9.89 -9.29 5.19
C ASP A 118 -9.84 -7.85 4.62
N TRP A 119 -8.94 -7.55 3.68
CA TRP A 119 -8.76 -6.21 3.10
C TRP A 119 -9.98 -5.62 2.38
N SER A 120 -10.94 -6.45 2.02
CA SER A 120 -12.14 -6.10 1.26
C SER A 120 -13.43 -6.30 2.05
N LYS A 121 -13.35 -6.82 3.28
CA LYS A 121 -14.50 -7.15 4.10
C LYS A 121 -14.29 -6.80 5.58
N ILE A 122 -15.26 -6.08 6.13
CA ILE A 122 -15.36 -5.76 7.55
C ILE A 122 -16.73 -6.29 8.02
N SER A 123 -16.78 -6.97 9.15
CA SER A 123 -18.06 -7.45 9.71
C SER A 123 -18.09 -7.30 11.22
N GLY A 124 -19.29 -7.37 11.79
CA GLY A 124 -19.47 -7.30 13.23
C GLY A 124 -20.92 -7.08 13.62
N ASP A 125 -21.09 -6.56 14.83
CA ASP A 125 -22.41 -6.34 15.43
C ASP A 125 -22.75 -4.86 15.42
N ALA A 126 -24.04 -4.57 15.40
CA ALA A 126 -24.59 -3.25 15.48
C ALA A 126 -25.73 -3.21 16.49
N LYS A 127 -26.00 -2.02 17.02
CA LYS A 127 -27.07 -1.77 17.98
C LYS A 127 -27.65 -0.38 17.79
N ASN A 128 -28.90 -0.18 18.18
CA ASN A 128 -29.48 1.15 18.32
C ASN A 128 -29.68 1.57 19.79
N VAL A 129 -30.11 2.80 20.00
CA VAL A 129 -30.42 3.37 21.32
C VAL A 129 -31.54 2.63 22.08
N THR A 130 -32.38 1.83 21.42
CA THR A 130 -33.40 1.03 22.09
C THR A 130 -32.87 -0.34 22.55
N GLY A 131 -31.62 -0.67 22.22
CA GLY A 131 -30.97 -1.92 22.55
C GLY A 131 -31.26 -3.05 21.56
N LEU A 132 -31.92 -2.77 20.44
CA LEU A 132 -32.05 -3.74 19.35
C LEU A 132 -30.67 -3.95 18.72
N THR A 133 -30.32 -5.21 18.44
CA THR A 133 -29.02 -5.59 17.86
C THR A 133 -29.20 -6.35 16.56
N TRP A 134 -28.25 -6.21 15.63
CA TRP A 134 -28.17 -6.95 14.37
C TRP A 134 -26.73 -7.15 13.93
N THR A 135 -26.48 -8.07 13.01
CA THR A 135 -25.16 -8.21 12.38
C THR A 135 -25.05 -7.30 11.15
N ALA A 136 -23.84 -6.86 10.86
CA ALA A 136 -23.54 -5.99 9.74
C ALA A 136 -22.28 -6.46 9.01
N SER A 137 -22.25 -6.23 7.70
CA SER A 137 -21.08 -6.45 6.84
C SER A 137 -20.90 -5.25 5.92
N LEU A 138 -19.65 -4.81 5.82
CA LEU A 138 -19.18 -3.88 4.80
C LEU A 138 -18.36 -4.66 3.78
N VAL A 139 -18.68 -4.50 2.51
CA VAL A 139 -17.85 -4.99 1.41
C VAL A 139 -17.30 -3.78 0.67
N ARG A 140 -15.98 -3.74 0.46
CA ARG A 140 -15.32 -2.60 -0.18
C ARG A 140 -15.87 -2.45 -1.59
N GLU A 141 -16.43 -1.29 -1.89
CA GLU A 141 -16.81 -0.97 -3.26
C GLU A 141 -15.54 -0.55 -4.02
N PRO A 142 -15.40 -0.95 -5.29
CA PRO A 142 -14.42 -0.32 -6.15
C PRO A 142 -14.70 1.17 -6.12
N ALA A 143 -13.70 2.01 -5.82
CA ALA A 143 -13.87 3.45 -5.91
C ALA A 143 -14.48 3.75 -7.29
N ALA A 144 -15.61 4.47 -7.30
CA ALA A 144 -16.27 4.87 -8.53
C ALA A 144 -15.30 5.80 -9.29
N GLY A 145 -14.54 5.21 -10.21
CA GLY A 145 -13.34 5.80 -10.80
C GLY A 145 -12.03 5.28 -10.19
N THR A 146 -11.45 4.25 -10.82
CA THR A 146 -9.99 4.04 -10.97
C THR A 146 -9.06 4.48 -9.82
N GLY A 147 -9.02 3.82 -8.65
CA GLY A 147 -7.96 4.20 -7.70
C GLY A 147 -7.77 3.47 -6.36
N SER A 148 -8.70 2.65 -5.90
CA SER A 148 -8.66 2.13 -4.51
C SER A 148 -7.88 0.80 -4.35
N TYR A 149 -7.76 0.01 -5.42
CA TYR A 149 -6.83 -1.13 -5.47
C TYR A 149 -5.42 -0.70 -5.89
N ASP A 150 -5.31 0.52 -6.41
CA ASP A 150 -4.09 1.10 -6.96
C ASP A 150 -3.13 1.43 -5.84
N ALA A 151 -3.57 2.06 -4.76
CA ALA A 151 -2.68 2.39 -3.63
C ALA A 151 -1.90 1.19 -3.05
N ALA A 152 -2.45 -0.03 -3.11
CA ALA A 152 -1.76 -1.23 -2.62
C ALA A 152 -0.70 -1.78 -3.61
N LEU A 153 -0.82 -1.49 -4.90
CA LEU A 153 0.17 -1.87 -5.92
C LEU A 153 1.14 -0.73 -6.23
N SER A 154 0.61 0.48 -6.25
CA SER A 154 1.25 1.67 -6.74
C SER A 154 2.37 2.11 -5.80
N GLY A 155 3.51 2.50 -6.38
CA GLY A 155 4.71 2.90 -5.65
C GLY A 155 5.46 1.75 -5.00
N GLN A 156 4.98 0.51 -5.12
CA GLN A 156 5.65 -0.67 -4.57
C GLN A 156 6.47 -1.40 -5.65
N ARG A 157 7.54 -2.05 -5.22
CA ARG A 157 8.39 -2.87 -6.09
C ARG A 157 7.88 -4.30 -6.12
N TRP A 158 7.81 -4.86 -7.32
CA TRP A 158 7.38 -6.24 -7.56
C TRP A 158 8.41 -6.95 -8.44
N SER A 159 8.66 -8.22 -8.18
CA SER A 159 9.50 -9.09 -9.00
C SER A 159 8.61 -9.94 -9.89
N LEU A 160 8.65 -9.66 -11.20
CA LEU A 160 7.98 -10.45 -12.23
C LEU A 160 8.92 -11.55 -12.72
N LYS A 161 8.58 -12.81 -12.41
CA LYS A 161 9.37 -13.98 -12.79
C LYS A 161 8.61 -14.85 -13.76
N TYR A 162 9.25 -15.23 -14.85
CA TYR A 162 8.68 -16.15 -15.84
C TYR A 162 9.76 -16.84 -16.68
N THR A 163 9.36 -17.89 -17.39
CA THR A 163 10.16 -18.47 -18.47
C THR A 163 9.53 -18.06 -19.79
N SER A 164 10.30 -17.41 -20.68
CA SER A 164 9.81 -17.00 -22.00
C SER A 164 9.41 -18.21 -22.86
N PRO A 165 8.65 -18.02 -23.94
CA PRO A 165 8.39 -19.09 -24.93
C PRO A 165 9.67 -19.72 -25.51
N SER A 166 10.79 -18.99 -25.54
CA SER A 166 12.11 -19.53 -25.96
C SER A 166 12.79 -20.41 -24.90
N GLY A 167 12.22 -20.52 -23.69
CA GLY A 167 12.77 -21.31 -22.59
C GLY A 167 13.72 -20.55 -21.67
N GLU A 168 13.89 -19.24 -21.84
CA GLU A 168 14.80 -18.43 -21.03
C GLU A 168 14.11 -17.91 -19.76
N PRO A 169 14.69 -18.10 -18.56
CA PRO A 169 14.18 -17.49 -17.35
C PRO A 169 14.40 -15.97 -17.38
N ARG A 170 13.40 -15.23 -16.89
CA ARG A 170 13.38 -13.77 -16.80
C ARG A 170 12.94 -13.36 -15.39
N ASP A 171 13.55 -12.31 -14.87
CA ASP A 171 13.21 -11.68 -13.58
C ASP A 171 13.31 -10.16 -13.77
N HIS A 172 12.15 -9.48 -13.74
CA HIS A 172 12.06 -8.04 -13.92
C HIS A 172 11.57 -7.38 -12.64
N GLN A 173 12.11 -6.20 -12.31
CA GLN A 173 11.50 -5.36 -11.28
C GLN A 173 10.45 -4.46 -11.91
N LEU A 174 9.24 -4.46 -11.33
CA LEU A 174 8.13 -3.64 -11.74
C LEU A 174 7.75 -2.63 -10.66
N VAL A 175 7.31 -1.45 -11.09
CA VAL A 175 6.62 -0.49 -10.24
C VAL A 175 5.31 -0.11 -10.94
N PHE A 176 4.20 -0.30 -10.23
CA PHE A 176 2.90 0.19 -10.69
C PHE A 176 2.76 1.66 -10.26
N HIS A 177 2.17 2.48 -11.11
CA HIS A 177 1.90 3.89 -10.82
C HIS A 177 0.41 4.12 -10.71
N GLN A 178 0.05 5.09 -9.87
CA GLN A 178 -1.31 5.59 -9.83
C GLN A 178 -1.64 6.20 -11.19
N GLY A 179 -2.84 5.94 -11.72
CA GLY A 179 -3.21 6.34 -13.07
C GLY A 179 -2.87 5.33 -14.17
N GLY A 180 -2.47 4.11 -13.78
CA GLY A 180 -2.42 2.97 -14.71
C GLY A 180 -1.09 2.75 -15.41
N GLY A 181 -0.02 3.50 -15.11
CA GLY A 181 1.32 3.25 -15.68
C GLY A 181 2.04 2.07 -15.00
N VAL A 182 2.85 1.32 -15.75
CA VAL A 182 3.77 0.29 -15.20
C VAL A 182 5.17 0.54 -15.71
N TRP A 183 6.15 0.50 -14.82
CA TRP A 183 7.56 0.68 -15.16
C TRP A 183 8.30 -0.64 -14.94
N THR A 184 9.35 -0.88 -15.73
CA THR A 184 10.20 -2.06 -15.59
C THR A 184 11.67 -1.63 -15.52
N SER A 185 12.50 -2.44 -14.85
CA SER A 185 13.95 -2.21 -14.74
C SER A 185 14.72 -2.22 -16.06
N GLU A 186 14.14 -2.75 -17.14
CA GLU A 186 14.84 -2.98 -18.41
C GLU A 186 14.39 -2.04 -19.54
N MET A 187 13.44 -1.12 -19.30
CA MET A 187 12.84 -0.31 -20.38
C MET A 187 12.93 1.19 -20.11
N GLU A 188 13.63 1.91 -21.00
CA GLU A 188 13.87 3.37 -20.94
C GLU A 188 12.63 4.25 -21.10
N THR A 189 11.52 3.75 -21.65
CA THR A 189 10.36 4.60 -21.96
C THR A 189 9.05 4.03 -21.44
N ALA A 190 8.36 4.83 -20.62
CA ALA A 190 7.06 4.50 -20.04
C ALA A 190 5.88 4.51 -21.04
N GLN A 191 6.10 4.80 -22.33
CA GLN A 191 5.02 4.95 -23.30
C GLN A 191 4.38 3.60 -23.66
N GLY A 192 3.06 3.51 -23.50
CA GLY A 192 2.27 2.35 -23.91
C GLY A 192 2.18 1.22 -22.88
N HIS A 193 2.76 1.37 -21.68
CA HIS A 193 2.51 0.43 -20.57
C HIS A 193 1.22 0.83 -19.86
N SER A 194 0.36 -0.15 -19.59
CA SER A 194 -0.84 0.08 -18.82
C SER A 194 -1.13 -1.07 -17.89
N TRP A 195 -1.84 -0.79 -16.81
CA TRP A 195 -2.40 -1.82 -15.95
C TRP A 195 -3.81 -1.46 -15.49
N THR A 196 -4.55 -2.50 -15.17
CA THR A 196 -5.90 -2.45 -14.61
C THR A 196 -6.03 -3.53 -13.56
N ARG A 197 -6.87 -3.28 -12.57
CA ARG A 197 -7.14 -4.25 -11.51
C ARG A 197 -8.62 -4.34 -11.20
N THR A 198 -9.08 -5.56 -11.03
CA THR A 198 -10.35 -5.90 -10.41
C THR A 198 -10.07 -6.50 -9.02
N PRO A 199 -11.10 -6.76 -8.19
CA PRO A 199 -10.89 -7.39 -6.88
C PRO A 199 -10.10 -8.71 -6.98
N ASP A 200 -10.36 -9.49 -8.05
CA ASP A 200 -9.83 -10.84 -8.20
C ASP A 200 -8.66 -10.96 -9.17
N ALA A 201 -8.42 -9.93 -10.00
CA ALA A 201 -7.46 -10.02 -11.10
C ALA A 201 -6.65 -8.75 -11.29
N LEU A 202 -5.39 -8.94 -11.68
CA LEU A 202 -4.48 -7.89 -12.15
C LEU A 202 -4.21 -8.14 -13.63
N SER A 203 -4.36 -7.11 -14.46
CA SER A 203 -3.99 -7.16 -15.87
C SER A 203 -3.02 -6.03 -16.18
N PHE A 204 -1.91 -6.32 -16.83
CA PHE A 204 -0.96 -5.31 -17.27
C PHE A 204 -0.32 -5.68 -18.61
N SER A 205 0.19 -4.69 -19.33
CA SER A 205 0.85 -4.88 -20.62
C SER A 205 2.08 -4.00 -20.72
N PHE A 206 3.11 -4.50 -21.39
CA PHE A 206 4.30 -3.71 -21.72
C PHE A 206 4.31 -3.31 -23.20
N ASN A 207 4.81 -2.10 -23.52
CA ASN A 207 5.10 -1.56 -24.85
C ASN A 207 4.07 -1.93 -25.92
N GLU A 208 3.06 -1.08 -26.15
CA GLU A 208 2.10 -1.17 -27.27
C GLU A 208 1.60 -2.60 -27.63
N GLY A 209 1.48 -3.49 -26.65
CA GLY A 209 0.87 -4.81 -26.81
C GLY A 209 1.78 -5.99 -27.11
N TYR A 210 3.11 -5.94 -26.92
CA TYR A 210 3.97 -7.12 -27.13
C TYR A 210 3.56 -8.34 -26.29
N ALA A 211 3.12 -8.09 -25.05
CA ALA A 211 2.52 -9.12 -24.21
C ALA A 211 1.50 -8.53 -23.22
N THR A 212 0.39 -9.23 -23.06
CA THR A 212 -0.62 -8.96 -22.03
C THR A 212 -0.49 -10.00 -20.93
N TYR A 213 -0.39 -9.53 -19.69
CA TYR A 213 -0.27 -10.33 -18.48
C TYR A 213 -1.61 -10.29 -17.76
N THR A 214 -2.12 -11.44 -17.35
CA THR A 214 -3.33 -11.54 -16.55
C THR A 214 -3.09 -12.49 -15.39
N ALA A 215 -3.26 -11.99 -14.17
CA ALA A 215 -2.99 -12.69 -12.93
C ALA A 215 -4.19 -12.67 -11.99
N LYS A 216 -4.26 -13.65 -11.10
CA LYS A 216 -5.14 -13.62 -9.93
C LYS A 216 -4.31 -13.45 -8.67
N SER A 217 -4.92 -12.88 -7.64
CA SER A 217 -4.29 -12.82 -6.32
C SER A 217 -4.05 -14.24 -5.80
N ALA A 218 -2.82 -14.53 -5.40
CA ALA A 218 -2.42 -15.79 -4.75
C ALA A 218 -1.98 -15.54 -3.29
N GLY A 219 -2.17 -14.32 -2.79
CA GLY A 219 -1.78 -13.87 -1.47
C GLY A 219 -1.71 -12.35 -1.40
N ALA A 220 -1.45 -11.78 -0.22
CA ALA A 220 -1.33 -10.33 -0.05
C ALA A 220 -0.18 -9.72 -0.89
N ASP A 221 0.88 -10.51 -1.09
CA ASP A 221 2.14 -10.09 -1.68
C ASP A 221 2.49 -10.92 -2.93
N ARG A 222 1.51 -11.59 -3.54
CA ARG A 222 1.76 -12.48 -4.68
C ARG A 222 0.59 -12.55 -5.64
N PHE A 223 0.90 -12.48 -6.93
CA PHE A 223 -0.01 -12.83 -8.01
C PHE A 223 0.58 -13.95 -8.87
N GLU A 224 -0.31 -14.79 -9.41
CA GLU A 224 0.05 -15.84 -10.35
C GLU A 224 -0.85 -15.76 -11.57
N GLY A 225 -0.25 -15.92 -12.76
CA GLY A 225 -0.94 -15.59 -13.98
C GLY A 225 -0.40 -16.24 -15.24
N GLN A 226 -1.03 -15.87 -16.35
CA GLN A 226 -0.61 -16.20 -17.70
C GLN A 226 -0.34 -14.91 -18.45
N ALA A 227 0.74 -14.90 -19.21
CA ALA A 227 1.04 -13.87 -20.19
C ALA A 227 0.79 -14.42 -21.59
N LYS A 228 0.47 -13.52 -22.51
CA LYS A 228 0.17 -13.85 -23.90
C LYS A 228 0.76 -12.79 -24.82
N ASN A 229 1.55 -13.19 -25.81
CA ASN A 229 2.09 -12.26 -26.81
C ASN A 229 1.13 -12.05 -28.01
N VAL A 230 1.53 -11.15 -28.92
CA VAL A 230 0.77 -10.82 -30.15
C VAL A 230 0.56 -12.00 -31.09
N VAL A 231 1.40 -13.05 -31.02
CA VAL A 231 1.24 -14.29 -31.82
C VAL A 231 0.49 -15.40 -31.06
N ASN A 232 -0.10 -15.08 -29.90
CA ASN A 232 -0.85 -15.98 -29.02
C ASN A 232 -0.04 -17.08 -28.32
N GLU A 233 1.28 -16.97 -28.25
CA GLU A 233 2.06 -17.83 -27.35
C GLU A 233 1.80 -17.43 -25.90
N THR A 234 1.67 -18.43 -25.03
CA THR A 234 1.33 -18.23 -23.61
C THR A 234 2.40 -18.78 -22.69
N TRP A 235 2.63 -18.11 -21.57
CA TRP A 235 3.52 -18.60 -20.52
C TRP A 235 3.02 -18.22 -19.13
N SER A 236 3.35 -19.04 -18.14
CA SER A 236 3.05 -18.76 -16.73
C SER A 236 4.03 -17.74 -16.16
N PHE A 237 3.57 -16.92 -15.22
CA PHE A 237 4.42 -16.03 -14.44
C PHE A 237 3.99 -15.96 -12.98
N THR A 238 4.92 -15.52 -12.13
CA THR A 238 4.64 -15.08 -10.76
C THR A 238 5.04 -13.62 -10.64
N LEU A 239 4.29 -12.89 -9.83
CA LEU A 239 4.56 -11.49 -9.49
C LEU A 239 4.55 -11.38 -7.97
N ASP A 240 5.74 -11.31 -7.39
CA ASP A 240 5.96 -11.31 -5.95
C ASP A 240 6.31 -9.89 -5.50
N ARG A 241 5.67 -9.39 -4.44
CA ARG A 241 6.03 -8.09 -3.85
C ARG A 241 7.45 -8.21 -3.33
N THR A 242 8.34 -7.35 -3.79
CA THR A 242 9.70 -7.29 -3.25
C THR A 242 9.60 -6.65 -1.86
N PRO A 243 9.89 -7.38 -0.76
CA PRO A 243 9.84 -6.79 0.56
C PRO A 243 10.81 -5.62 0.60
N VAL A 244 10.32 -4.43 0.93
CA VAL A 244 11.22 -3.35 1.32
C VAL A 244 11.86 -3.82 2.62
N ALA A 245 13.17 -4.09 2.61
CA ALA A 245 13.87 -4.57 3.79
C ALA A 245 13.50 -3.67 4.98
N SER A 246 12.88 -4.26 6.00
CA SER A 246 12.26 -3.56 7.14
C SER A 246 13.27 -2.87 8.08
N GLY A 247 14.50 -2.63 7.62
CA GLY A 247 15.53 -1.91 8.34
C GLY A 247 15.41 -0.37 8.30
N ALA A 248 14.60 0.20 7.42
CA ALA A 248 14.48 1.67 7.31
C ALA A 248 13.15 2.11 6.68
N LEU A 249 12.06 2.14 7.44
CA LEU A 249 10.98 3.12 7.22
C LEU A 249 10.00 3.09 8.40
N LYS A 250 10.15 4.02 9.35
CA LYS A 250 9.06 4.41 10.25
C LYS A 250 8.50 5.73 9.75
N VAL A 251 7.50 5.66 8.89
CA VAL A 251 6.67 6.82 8.55
C VAL A 251 5.79 7.09 9.76
N GLY A 252 6.01 8.21 10.45
CA GLY A 252 5.26 8.58 11.65
C GLY A 252 6.05 9.24 12.76
N VAL A 253 7.37 9.41 12.62
CA VAL A 253 8.12 10.26 13.55
C VAL A 253 7.81 11.71 13.18
N ALA A 254 7.24 12.48 14.12
CA ALA A 254 7.03 13.91 13.94
C ALA A 254 8.35 14.56 13.52
N ALA A 255 8.32 15.29 12.41
CA ALA A 255 9.50 16.01 11.94
C ALA A 255 10.00 16.90 13.09
N PRO A 256 11.32 16.91 13.40
CA PRO A 256 11.84 17.75 14.46
C PRO A 256 11.45 19.22 14.20
N ALA A 257 11.22 19.98 15.27
CA ALA A 257 10.79 21.39 15.18
C ALA A 257 11.72 22.26 14.33
N ASP A 258 12.95 21.80 14.09
CA ASP A 258 13.90 22.38 13.16
C ASP A 258 14.45 21.33 12.18
N VAL A 259 13.61 20.93 11.22
CA VAL A 259 13.99 20.05 10.10
C VAL A 259 15.20 20.61 9.35
N ARG A 260 15.31 21.95 9.25
CA ARG A 260 16.40 22.61 8.54
C ARG A 260 17.75 22.29 9.18
N ALA A 261 17.87 22.45 10.50
CA ALA A 261 19.10 22.11 11.22
C ALA A 261 19.46 20.61 11.11
N ALA A 262 18.48 19.72 10.99
CA ALA A 262 18.71 18.29 10.89
C ALA A 262 19.25 17.83 9.52
N VAL A 263 18.99 18.60 8.46
CA VAL A 263 19.35 18.22 7.07
C VAL A 263 20.50 19.06 6.50
N VAL A 264 20.78 20.26 7.04
CA VAL A 264 21.93 21.07 6.63
C VAL A 264 23.25 20.32 6.87
N GLY A 265 24.14 20.36 5.89
CA GLY A 265 25.47 19.74 5.93
C GLY A 265 25.44 18.21 5.79
N THR A 266 24.26 17.61 5.66
CA THR A 266 24.14 16.16 5.41
C THR A 266 24.34 15.87 3.93
N THR A 267 25.06 14.78 3.67
CA THR A 267 25.28 14.26 2.33
C THR A 267 24.29 13.13 2.06
N TRP A 268 23.62 13.19 0.92
CA TRP A 268 22.64 12.20 0.48
C TRP A 268 23.12 11.57 -0.80
N LEU A 269 23.07 10.24 -0.88
CA LEU A 269 23.22 9.52 -2.13
C LEU A 269 21.89 9.62 -2.89
N VAL A 270 21.95 10.16 -4.09
CA VAL A 270 20.86 10.13 -5.07
C VAL A 270 21.09 8.92 -5.94
N ASP A 271 20.25 7.92 -5.77
CA ASP A 271 20.17 6.77 -6.68
C ASP A 271 19.29 7.23 -7.86
N ASP A 272 19.94 7.77 -8.88
CA ASP A 272 19.29 8.11 -10.14
C ASP A 272 19.16 6.83 -10.96
N TYR A 273 17.93 6.34 -11.03
CA TYR A 273 17.62 5.08 -11.70
C TYR A 273 17.55 5.28 -13.22
N ASP A 274 18.67 5.68 -13.83
CA ASP A 274 18.91 5.50 -15.25
C ASP A 274 19.50 4.11 -15.49
N ALA A 275 18.73 3.23 -16.14
CA ALA A 275 19.12 1.85 -16.41
C ALA A 275 20.38 1.71 -17.27
N ASN A 276 20.74 2.76 -18.03
CA ASN A 276 21.89 2.75 -18.93
C ASN A 276 23.15 3.34 -18.31
N GLN A 277 23.01 4.23 -17.32
CA GLN A 277 24.11 4.82 -16.56
C GLN A 277 23.66 5.12 -15.12
N PRO A 278 23.65 4.13 -14.21
CA PRO A 278 23.38 4.38 -12.81
C PRO A 278 24.48 5.31 -12.30
N THR A 279 24.12 6.56 -12.12
CA THR A 279 25.02 7.62 -11.70
C THR A 279 24.61 7.99 -10.30
N ASP A 280 25.10 7.18 -9.38
CA ASP A 280 25.13 7.52 -7.97
C ASP A 280 25.87 8.85 -7.83
N PHE A 281 25.14 9.92 -7.50
CA PHE A 281 25.75 11.18 -7.12
C PHE A 281 25.33 11.55 -5.70
N THR A 282 26.22 12.24 -5.00
CA THR A 282 25.89 12.77 -3.69
C THR A 282 25.47 14.22 -3.78
N ILE A 283 24.47 14.62 -3.00
CA ILE A 283 24.09 16.01 -2.78
C ILE A 283 24.34 16.39 -1.32
N THR A 284 24.84 17.59 -1.09
CA THR A 284 24.99 18.18 0.25
C THR A 284 24.14 19.44 0.32
N LEU A 285 23.28 19.51 1.35
CA LEU A 285 22.38 20.64 1.57
C LEU A 285 23.12 21.75 2.32
N ASN A 286 23.45 22.86 1.66
CA ASN A 286 24.21 23.95 2.29
C ASN A 286 23.29 24.84 3.15
N ALA A 287 23.84 25.46 4.20
CA ALA A 287 23.07 26.27 5.15
C ALA A 287 22.35 27.48 4.50
N ASP A 288 22.94 28.02 3.44
CA ASP A 288 22.44 29.16 2.66
C ASP A 288 21.28 28.82 1.71
N GLY A 289 20.87 27.54 1.66
CA GLY A 289 19.86 27.06 0.71
C GLY A 289 20.44 26.62 -0.63
N GLY A 290 21.75 26.64 -0.81
CA GLY A 290 22.42 26.06 -1.99
C GLY A 290 22.60 24.55 -1.90
N LEU A 291 22.86 23.88 -3.02
CA LEU A 291 23.24 22.46 -3.07
C LEU A 291 24.65 22.30 -3.63
N THR A 292 25.41 21.38 -3.05
CA THR A 292 26.69 20.92 -3.60
C THR A 292 26.55 19.49 -4.08
N ARG A 293 27.00 19.16 -5.30
CA ARG A 293 26.92 17.79 -5.83
C ARG A 293 28.32 17.20 -6.03
N SER A 294 28.49 15.90 -5.77
CA SER A 294 29.72 15.20 -6.19
C SER A 294 29.65 14.92 -7.70
N SER A 295 30.14 15.89 -8.48
CA SER A 295 30.44 15.82 -9.93
C SER A 295 29.58 14.88 -10.79
N PHE A 296 28.60 15.44 -11.49
CA PHE A 296 28.18 14.96 -12.80
C PHE A 296 29.07 15.66 -13.85
N GLU A 297 29.44 14.97 -14.93
CA GLU A 297 30.47 15.42 -15.90
C GLU A 297 30.33 16.89 -16.34
N SER A 298 31.37 17.68 -16.06
CA SER A 298 31.95 18.90 -16.69
C SER A 298 31.11 19.94 -17.49
N GLY A 299 29.80 19.82 -17.63
CA GLY A 299 28.95 20.81 -18.27
C GLY A 299 28.41 21.79 -17.23
N ASN A 300 29.18 22.84 -16.93
CA ASN A 300 28.84 23.90 -15.96
C ASN A 300 27.40 24.45 -16.20
N PRO A 301 26.38 24.05 -15.42
CA PRO A 301 25.07 24.64 -15.59
C PRO A 301 25.12 26.05 -15.02
N SER A 302 24.67 27.03 -15.79
CA SER A 302 24.68 28.46 -15.42
C SER A 302 23.62 28.84 -14.37
N GLY A 303 23.20 27.90 -13.52
CA GLY A 303 22.16 28.10 -12.54
C GLY A 303 22.54 27.50 -11.18
N ALA A 304 22.33 28.27 -10.11
CA ALA A 304 22.58 27.79 -8.77
C ALA A 304 21.51 26.77 -8.38
N ASP A 305 21.95 25.58 -7.98
CA ASP A 305 21.09 24.60 -7.36
C ASP A 305 20.63 25.10 -6.00
N SER A 306 19.39 24.83 -5.65
CA SER A 306 18.82 25.31 -4.40
C SER A 306 17.92 24.27 -3.74
N TRP A 307 17.72 24.42 -2.44
CA TRP A 307 16.74 23.64 -1.70
C TRP A 307 15.99 24.52 -0.71
N GLU A 308 14.79 24.08 -0.36
CA GLU A 308 13.96 24.69 0.65
C GLU A 308 13.08 23.66 1.36
N ILE A 309 12.52 24.06 2.50
CA ILE A 309 11.51 23.29 3.21
C ILE A 309 10.18 24.02 3.08
N VAL A 310 9.16 23.35 2.55
CA VAL A 310 7.80 23.87 2.42
C VAL A 310 6.86 22.96 3.21
N GLY A 311 6.41 23.42 4.38
CA GLY A 311 5.67 22.58 5.31
C GLY A 311 6.53 21.41 5.82
N ASN A 312 6.11 20.18 5.51
CA ASN A 312 6.84 18.95 5.81
C ASN A 312 7.61 18.37 4.61
N LYS A 313 7.74 19.14 3.52
CA LYS A 313 8.41 18.71 2.29
C LYS A 313 9.80 19.32 2.20
N LEU A 314 10.78 18.53 1.74
CA LEU A 314 12.07 19.03 1.29
C LEU A 314 12.01 19.14 -0.24
N ILE A 315 12.20 20.35 -0.77
CA ILE A 315 12.19 20.59 -2.21
C ILE A 315 13.61 20.92 -2.62
N PHE A 316 14.12 20.29 -3.68
CA PHE A 316 15.35 20.75 -4.31
C PHE A 316 15.17 21.04 -5.79
N ARG A 317 15.94 22.01 -6.25
CA ARG A 317 15.95 22.46 -7.63
C ARG A 317 17.36 22.23 -8.11
N ILE A 318 17.51 21.15 -8.86
CA ILE A 318 18.73 20.77 -9.56
C ILE A 318 18.65 21.49 -10.90
N ASN A 319 19.46 22.53 -11.06
CA ASN A 319 19.49 23.33 -12.27
C ASN A 319 20.41 22.65 -13.28
N ASP A 320 20.02 21.48 -13.77
CA ASP A 320 20.67 20.78 -14.89
C ASP A 320 20.16 21.29 -16.26
N GLY A 321 19.21 22.23 -16.28
CA GLY A 321 18.52 22.72 -17.46
C GLY A 321 17.27 21.91 -17.84
N PHE A 322 16.95 20.84 -17.10
CA PHE A 322 15.94 19.86 -17.48
C PHE A 322 14.96 19.48 -16.37
N SER A 323 15.24 19.63 -15.07
CA SER A 323 14.39 19.04 -14.01
C SER A 323 14.16 19.88 -12.74
N THR A 324 13.02 19.66 -12.08
CA THR A 324 12.68 20.14 -10.73
C THR A 324 12.31 18.95 -9.87
N HIS A 325 12.84 18.89 -8.64
CA HIS A 325 12.73 17.70 -7.81
C HIS A 325 11.96 18.00 -6.52
N GLU A 326 10.85 17.29 -6.31
CA GLU A 326 10.05 17.43 -5.09
C GLU A 326 10.16 16.18 -4.22
N ASN A 327 10.38 16.36 -2.91
CA ASN A 327 10.51 15.25 -1.98
C ASN A 327 9.62 15.43 -0.77
N VAL A 328 9.19 14.31 -0.24
CA VAL A 328 8.58 14.23 1.08
C VAL A 328 9.61 13.58 2.00
N VAL A 329 9.86 14.18 3.16
CA VAL A 329 10.74 13.57 4.16
C VAL A 329 9.99 12.40 4.79
N VAL A 330 10.48 11.18 4.60
CA VAL A 330 9.77 9.93 4.98
C VAL A 330 10.28 9.35 6.32
N GLY A 331 11.37 9.87 6.88
CA GLY A 331 11.88 9.49 8.19
C GLY A 331 13.33 9.94 8.45
N GLU A 332 13.95 9.38 9.50
CA GLU A 332 15.36 9.61 9.81
C GLU A 332 16.28 8.93 8.78
N GLY A 333 16.64 9.68 7.73
CA GLY A 333 17.72 9.29 6.81
C GLY A 333 17.31 8.65 5.48
N VAL A 334 16.02 8.56 5.18
CA VAL A 334 15.52 8.15 3.86
C VAL A 334 14.47 9.15 3.38
N MET A 335 14.62 9.63 2.15
CA MET A 335 13.58 10.40 1.47
C MET A 335 13.20 9.74 0.15
N LEU A 336 11.90 9.73 -0.12
CA LEU A 336 11.35 9.34 -1.40
C LEU A 336 10.92 10.62 -2.12
N GLY A 337 11.41 10.77 -3.33
CA GLY A 337 11.12 11.93 -4.17
C GLY A 337 10.70 11.51 -5.57
N TYR A 338 10.14 12.48 -6.27
CA TYR A 338 9.93 12.42 -7.71
C TYR A 338 10.61 13.63 -8.35
N ALA A 339 11.25 13.37 -9.48
CA ALA A 339 11.89 14.37 -10.32
C ALA A 339 10.92 14.65 -11.46
N VAL A 340 10.63 15.91 -11.73
CA VAL A 340 9.77 16.33 -12.83
C VAL A 340 10.65 17.05 -13.85
N ASN A 341 10.77 16.53 -15.08
CA ASN A 341 11.46 17.29 -16.12
C ASN A 341 10.60 18.46 -16.66
N ARG A 342 11.21 19.28 -17.52
CA ARG A 342 10.57 20.40 -18.21
C ARG A 342 9.34 19.99 -19.03
N ASP A 343 9.28 18.74 -19.48
CA ASP A 343 8.18 18.17 -20.25
C ASP A 343 7.08 17.56 -19.35
N GLY A 344 7.22 17.66 -18.02
CA GLY A 344 6.27 17.15 -17.04
C GLY A 344 6.40 15.65 -16.75
N TYR A 345 7.49 15.02 -17.17
CA TYR A 345 7.76 13.61 -16.90
C TYR A 345 8.25 13.44 -15.46
N GLU A 346 7.57 12.60 -14.70
CA GLU A 346 7.91 12.29 -13.31
C GLU A 346 8.69 10.98 -13.22
N TRP A 347 9.86 10.95 -12.58
CA TRP A 347 10.55 9.72 -12.21
C TRP A 347 10.87 9.66 -10.71
N PRO A 348 10.64 8.52 -10.05
CA PRO A 348 10.99 8.36 -8.66
C PRO A 348 12.51 8.23 -8.50
N TYR A 349 13.03 8.78 -7.42
CA TYR A 349 14.40 8.50 -6.97
C TYR A 349 14.43 8.34 -5.45
N LEU A 350 15.47 7.68 -4.96
CA LEU A 350 15.68 7.40 -3.55
C LEU A 350 16.85 8.25 -3.04
N LEU A 351 16.64 8.95 -1.93
CA LEU A 351 17.72 9.62 -1.21
C LEU A 351 18.07 8.86 0.05
N LEU A 352 19.33 8.44 0.14
CA LEU A 352 19.87 7.77 1.31
C LEU A 352 20.87 8.67 2.00
N ARG A 353 20.59 9.04 3.25
CA ARG A 353 21.53 9.82 4.07
C ARG A 353 22.80 9.00 4.28
N GLN A 354 23.94 9.58 3.89
CA GLN A 354 25.24 9.01 4.18
C GLN A 354 25.63 9.32 5.64
N PRO A 355 26.25 8.35 6.35
CA PRO A 355 26.63 8.49 7.75
C PRO A 355 27.74 9.53 8.00
#